data_AF-A0A354JRT3-F1
#
_entry.id   AF-A0A354JRT3-F1
#
_cell.length_a   1.000
_cell.length_b   1.000
_cell.length_c   1.000
_cell.angle_alpha   90.00
_cell.angle_beta   90.00
_cell.angle_gamma   90.00
#
_symmetry.space_group_name_H-M   'P 1'
#
loop_
_entity.id
_entity.type
_entity.pdbx_description
1 polymer ?
#
loop_
_entity_poly.entity_id
_entity_poly.type
_entity_poly.pdbx_seq_one_letter_code
_entity_poly.pdbx_strand_id
1 'polypeptide(L)'
;MFINITKQFFAILFILLTLWACENDDFSTNPSIKLDFSADTVLFDTVFTTIGSSTRYLKVYNRTKNDVRISSITLAGGTSSAYRINVDGRHGPSVSDIPLRSGDSLFVMVEVTVNPTLSDAPLLIADSVVFVTNTNVQDVKLVAWGQDVYLHNAVTVLNDTVFLASKPHLIYDYLLVDKNATLTIEAGAQLYFHNNAQLVVAGTLKVEGTAEKPVTMQGDRLEDFYADKGGQWAGVWLSAGSNYNSIAWADIKNAIIGLMVDTCFTSDDPTLTLSHSKVGNASYVAFLARGATVDVDNCLFYNSAYSCVALTMGGSYRFYHTTIANYWGDYM
;
A
#
# COMPACT_ATOMS: atom_id res chain seq x y z
N MET A 1 -1.83 24.24 -68.69
CA MET A 1 -0.42 23.81 -68.61
C MET A 1 0.14 23.93 -67.18
N PHE A 2 0.03 25.09 -66.53
CA PHE A 2 0.52 25.32 -65.15
C PHE A 2 -0.03 24.33 -64.09
N ILE A 3 -1.32 23.98 -64.11
CA ILE A 3 -1.93 23.07 -63.13
C ILE A 3 -1.31 21.66 -63.14
N ASN A 4 -0.96 21.14 -64.32
CA ASN A 4 -0.36 19.82 -64.45
C ASN A 4 1.10 19.80 -63.96
N ILE A 5 1.82 20.91 -64.13
CA ILE A 5 3.20 21.07 -63.65
C ILE A 5 3.21 21.13 -62.12
N THR A 6 2.28 21.87 -61.50
CA THR A 6 2.15 21.91 -60.02
C THR A 6 1.77 20.56 -59.42
N LYS A 7 0.89 19.78 -60.08
CA LYS A 7 0.54 18.42 -59.61
C LYS A 7 1.72 17.46 -59.71
N GLN A 8 2.52 17.55 -60.77
CA GLN A 8 3.74 16.76 -60.91
C GLN A 8 4.80 17.16 -59.88
N PHE A 9 4.92 18.45 -59.56
CA PHE A 9 5.85 18.95 -58.54
C PHE A 9 5.48 18.46 -57.13
N PHE A 10 4.19 18.50 -56.76
CA PHE A 10 3.72 17.95 -55.50
C PHE A 10 3.89 16.42 -55.40
N ALA A 11 3.69 15.69 -56.50
CA ALA A 11 3.91 14.25 -56.53
C ALA A 11 5.40 13.89 -56.35
N ILE A 12 6.30 14.64 -57.00
CA ILE A 12 7.75 14.46 -56.84
C ILE A 12 8.21 14.82 -55.43
N LEU A 13 7.68 15.90 -54.84
CA LEU A 13 7.97 16.30 -53.46
C LEU A 13 7.47 15.25 -52.46
N PHE A 14 6.30 14.65 -52.68
CA PHE A 14 5.77 13.57 -51.85
C PHE A 14 6.63 12.30 -51.93
N ILE A 15 7.12 11.95 -53.12
CA ILE A 15 8.05 10.82 -53.31
C ILE A 15 9.41 11.09 -52.64
N LEU A 16 9.94 12.31 -52.75
CA LEU A 16 11.17 12.73 -52.06
C LEU A 16 11.03 12.69 -50.52
N LEU A 17 9.87 13.04 -49.98
CA LEU A 17 9.57 12.93 -48.55
C LEU A 17 9.51 11.47 -48.07
N THR A 18 9.06 10.53 -48.92
CA THR A 18 9.05 9.09 -48.58
C THR A 18 10.43 8.43 -48.57
N LEU A 19 11.42 8.99 -49.29
CA LEU A 19 12.80 8.48 -49.33
C LEU A 19 13.64 8.90 -48.11
N TRP A 20 13.18 9.86 -47.32
CA TRP A 20 13.83 10.31 -46.07
C TRP A 20 13.34 9.56 -44.81
N ALA A 21 12.38 8.64 -44.95
CA ALA A 21 11.83 7.87 -43.84
C ALA A 21 12.63 6.59 -43.52
N CYS A 22 13.81 6.40 -44.12
CA CYS A 22 14.68 5.25 -43.85
C CYS A 22 15.58 5.58 -42.65
N GLU A 23 15.15 5.18 -41.46
CA GLU A 23 15.95 5.23 -40.25
C GLU A 23 16.95 4.05 -40.30
N ASN A 24 18.25 4.34 -40.19
CA ASN A 24 19.27 3.29 -40.10
C ASN A 24 19.32 2.75 -38.67
N ASP A 25 18.94 1.49 -38.50
CA ASP A 25 19.06 0.75 -37.24
C ASP A 25 20.51 0.25 -37.02
N ASP A 26 21.43 1.18 -36.77
CA ASP A 26 22.82 0.85 -36.43
C ASP A 26 23.01 0.77 -34.91
N PHE A 27 22.90 -0.44 -34.37
CA PHE A 27 23.12 -0.71 -32.95
C PHE A 27 24.59 -0.99 -32.66
N SER A 28 25.16 -0.28 -31.68
CA SER A 28 26.57 -0.45 -31.33
C SER A 28 26.83 -1.81 -30.67
N THR A 29 27.83 -2.51 -31.21
CA THR A 29 28.35 -3.78 -30.69
C THR A 29 29.52 -3.59 -29.71
N ASN A 30 29.82 -2.34 -29.32
CA ASN A 30 30.95 -2.04 -28.45
C ASN A 30 30.76 -2.70 -27.05
N PRO A 31 31.66 -3.61 -26.63
CA PRO A 31 31.56 -4.29 -25.34
C PRO A 31 31.83 -3.39 -24.13
N SER A 32 32.24 -2.13 -24.32
CA SER A 32 32.46 -1.19 -23.20
C SER A 32 31.20 -0.39 -22.81
N ILE A 33 30.12 -0.48 -23.57
CA ILE A 33 28.88 0.25 -23.32
C ILE A 33 28.16 -0.36 -22.12
N LYS A 34 27.89 0.47 -21.11
CA LYS A 34 27.13 0.10 -19.92
C LYS A 34 25.81 0.87 -19.88
N LEU A 35 24.79 0.23 -19.33
CA LEU A 35 23.53 0.87 -18.99
C LEU A 35 23.64 1.55 -17.63
N ASP A 36 22.92 2.65 -17.44
CA ASP A 36 22.74 3.26 -16.13
C ASP A 36 21.34 2.89 -15.59
N PHE A 37 21.22 2.76 -14.27
CA PHE A 37 19.95 2.42 -13.62
C PHE A 37 19.53 3.53 -12.65
N SER A 38 18.22 3.72 -12.47
CA SER A 38 17.71 4.66 -11.46
C SER A 38 17.95 4.21 -10.02
N ALA A 39 18.23 2.93 -9.81
CA ALA A 39 18.54 2.33 -8.52
C ALA A 39 19.42 1.10 -8.72
N ASP A 40 20.25 0.78 -7.73
CA ASP A 40 21.01 -0.48 -7.64
C ASP A 40 20.18 -1.61 -6.99
N THR A 41 19.19 -1.24 -6.17
CA THR A 41 18.26 -2.15 -5.50
C THR A 41 16.83 -1.61 -5.56
N VAL A 42 15.88 -2.47 -5.93
CA VAL A 42 14.44 -2.23 -5.78
C VAL A 42 13.98 -2.93 -4.50
N LEU A 43 13.64 -2.12 -3.50
CA LEU A 43 13.16 -2.58 -2.21
C LEU A 43 11.63 -2.63 -2.17
N PHE A 44 11.11 -3.75 -1.71
CA PHE A 44 9.74 -3.91 -1.27
C PHE A 44 9.76 -4.03 0.24
N ASP A 45 8.86 -3.31 0.90
CA ASP A 45 8.67 -3.41 2.33
C ASP A 45 8.01 -4.75 2.68
N THR A 46 7.27 -4.81 3.79
CA THR A 46 6.51 -5.97 4.21
C THR A 46 5.44 -6.31 3.16
N VAL A 47 5.62 -7.45 2.51
CA VAL A 47 4.68 -8.01 1.54
C VAL A 47 3.94 -9.15 2.21
N PHE A 48 2.64 -8.98 2.41
CA PHE A 48 1.80 -10.03 2.94
C PHE A 48 1.71 -11.19 1.94
N THR A 49 1.80 -12.40 2.48
CA THR A 49 1.72 -13.63 1.68
C THR A 49 0.38 -13.68 0.92
N THR A 50 0.37 -14.32 -0.25
CA THR A 50 -0.82 -14.55 -1.11
C THR A 50 -1.32 -13.34 -1.92
N ILE A 51 -1.06 -12.11 -1.49
CA ILE A 51 -1.77 -10.92 -2.02
C ILE A 51 -0.97 -10.10 -3.02
N GLY A 52 0.34 -10.31 -3.08
CA GLY A 52 1.23 -9.55 -3.96
C GLY A 52 1.50 -8.14 -3.44
N SER A 53 2.47 -7.47 -4.05
CA SER A 53 2.93 -6.12 -3.66
C SER A 53 2.36 -5.04 -4.58
N SER A 54 2.56 -3.77 -4.20
CA SER A 54 2.50 -2.67 -5.17
C SER A 54 3.53 -2.86 -6.28
N THR A 55 3.19 -2.39 -7.49
CA THR A 55 4.15 -2.30 -8.59
C THR A 55 5.20 -1.24 -8.27
N ARG A 56 6.48 -1.62 -8.31
CA ARG A 56 7.62 -0.70 -8.33
C ARG A 56 8.14 -0.56 -9.75
N TYR A 57 8.85 0.52 -10.05
CA TYR A 57 9.53 0.67 -11.33
C TYR A 57 11.00 1.02 -11.12
N LEU A 58 11.84 0.55 -12.03
CA LEU A 58 13.18 1.07 -12.24
C LEU A 58 13.29 1.60 -13.67
N LYS A 59 14.04 2.68 -13.86
CA LYS A 59 14.38 3.18 -15.19
C LYS A 59 15.77 2.69 -15.58
N VAL A 60 15.89 2.24 -16.81
CA VAL A 60 17.14 1.82 -17.43
C VAL A 60 17.47 2.84 -18.50
N TYR A 61 18.66 3.43 -18.42
CA TYR A 61 19.09 4.51 -19.28
C TYR A 61 20.23 4.05 -20.19
N ASN A 62 20.14 4.43 -21.47
CA ASN A 62 21.31 4.47 -22.34
C ASN A 62 21.82 5.91 -22.39
N ARG A 63 22.77 6.27 -21.51
CA ARG A 63 23.36 7.62 -21.50
C ARG A 63 24.46 7.82 -22.54
N THR A 64 24.74 6.82 -23.36
CA THR A 64 25.74 6.92 -24.42
C THR A 64 25.18 7.63 -25.64
N LYS A 65 26.07 7.95 -26.60
CA LYS A 65 25.70 8.56 -27.89
C LYS A 65 25.37 7.55 -28.98
N ASN A 66 25.37 6.26 -28.65
CA ASN A 66 25.10 5.20 -29.61
C ASN A 66 23.82 4.47 -29.23
N ASP A 67 23.06 4.04 -30.22
CA ASP A 67 21.94 3.14 -30.00
C ASP A 67 22.47 1.77 -29.55
N VAL A 68 21.74 1.13 -28.63
CA VAL A 68 22.13 -0.17 -28.08
C VAL A 68 20.96 -1.13 -28.20
N ARG A 69 21.27 -2.42 -28.34
CA ARG A 69 20.28 -3.48 -28.24
C ARG A 69 20.58 -4.29 -26.99
N ILE A 70 19.66 -4.24 -26.03
CA ILE A 70 19.72 -5.09 -24.85
C ILE A 70 19.31 -6.48 -25.31
N SER A 71 20.26 -7.41 -25.27
CA SER A 71 20.09 -8.79 -25.68
C SER A 71 19.03 -9.49 -24.84
N SER A 72 19.07 -9.29 -23.51
CA SER A 72 18.05 -9.81 -22.61
C SER A 72 17.91 -8.99 -21.33
N ILE A 73 16.68 -8.92 -20.83
CA ILE A 73 16.31 -8.48 -19.49
C ILE A 73 15.57 -9.64 -18.83
N THR A 74 16.15 -10.22 -17.79
CA THR A 74 15.71 -11.51 -17.24
C THR A 74 15.75 -11.51 -15.72
N LEU A 75 14.71 -12.05 -15.07
CA LEU A 75 14.79 -12.38 -13.65
C LEU A 75 15.78 -13.54 -13.44
N ALA A 76 16.73 -13.40 -12.51
CA ALA A 76 17.72 -14.45 -12.27
C ALA A 76 17.07 -15.76 -11.77
N GLY A 77 16.00 -15.66 -10.97
CA GLY A 77 15.16 -16.81 -10.59
C GLY A 77 14.28 -17.37 -11.72
N GLY A 78 14.23 -16.72 -12.89
CA GLY A 78 13.42 -17.14 -14.03
C GLY A 78 11.94 -17.34 -13.67
N THR A 79 11.35 -18.46 -14.09
CA THR A 79 9.96 -18.82 -13.75
C THR A 79 9.75 -19.22 -12.30
N SER A 80 10.82 -19.49 -11.55
CA SER A 80 10.76 -19.80 -10.12
C SER A 80 10.85 -18.57 -9.23
N SER A 81 11.08 -17.39 -9.83
CA SER A 81 11.11 -16.13 -9.09
C SER A 81 9.77 -15.84 -8.44
N ALA A 82 9.81 -15.34 -7.20
CA ALA A 82 8.65 -14.72 -6.56
C ALA A 82 8.30 -13.37 -7.21
N TYR A 83 9.19 -12.82 -8.04
CA TYR A 83 9.02 -11.57 -8.74
C TYR A 83 8.44 -11.78 -10.13
N ARG A 84 7.73 -10.77 -10.61
CA ARG A 84 7.27 -10.60 -11.99
C ARG A 84 7.78 -9.27 -12.51
N ILE A 85 8.18 -9.25 -13.77
CA ILE A 85 8.64 -8.02 -14.43
C ILE A 85 7.82 -7.73 -15.68
N ASN A 86 7.65 -6.45 -15.97
CA ASN A 86 7.15 -5.96 -17.25
C ASN A 86 8.12 -4.89 -17.77
N VAL A 87 8.61 -5.05 -18.99
CA VAL A 87 9.59 -4.17 -19.62
C VAL A 87 8.93 -3.43 -20.78
N ASP A 88 8.63 -2.14 -20.60
CA ASP A 88 7.90 -1.30 -21.58
C ASP A 88 6.69 -2.01 -22.23
N GLY A 89 5.86 -2.66 -21.40
CA GLY A 89 4.66 -3.38 -21.82
C GLY A 89 4.89 -4.87 -22.12
N ARG A 90 6.13 -5.34 -22.22
CA ARG A 90 6.46 -6.76 -22.47
C ARG A 90 6.60 -7.53 -21.16
N HIS A 91 5.76 -8.54 -20.95
CA HIS A 91 5.81 -9.38 -19.76
C HIS A 91 7.02 -10.33 -19.78
N GLY A 92 7.71 -10.45 -18.64
CA GLY A 92 8.79 -11.41 -18.39
C GLY A 92 8.30 -12.86 -18.15
N PRO A 93 9.11 -13.73 -17.53
CA PRO A 93 10.29 -13.41 -16.71
C PRO A 93 11.58 -13.11 -17.51
N SER A 94 11.52 -13.24 -18.84
CA SER A 94 12.61 -12.86 -19.74
C SER A 94 12.05 -12.14 -20.96
N VAL A 95 12.66 -11.01 -21.32
CA VAL A 95 12.35 -10.24 -22.52
C VAL A 95 13.66 -10.03 -23.29
N SER A 96 13.68 -10.35 -24.57
CA SER A 96 14.87 -10.23 -25.43
C SER A 96 14.71 -9.14 -26.49
N ASP A 97 15.83 -8.79 -27.10
CA ASP A 97 15.91 -7.95 -28.30
C ASP A 97 15.22 -6.59 -28.13
N ILE A 98 15.66 -5.84 -27.12
CA ILE A 98 15.07 -4.56 -26.74
C ILE A 98 15.97 -3.44 -27.26
N PRO A 99 15.54 -2.69 -28.29
CA PRO A 99 16.27 -1.52 -28.73
C PRO A 99 16.14 -0.39 -27.69
N LEU A 100 17.25 0.28 -27.38
CA LEU A 100 17.28 1.44 -26.52
C LEU A 100 18.14 2.53 -27.16
N ARG A 101 17.49 3.60 -27.64
CA ARG A 101 18.14 4.67 -28.39
C ARG A 101 19.10 5.47 -27.52
N SER A 102 20.07 6.11 -28.16
CA SER A 102 21.01 7.03 -27.54
C SER A 102 20.29 8.11 -26.74
N GLY A 103 20.62 8.25 -25.45
CA GLY A 103 20.04 9.23 -24.55
C GLY A 103 18.65 8.88 -24.01
N ASP A 104 18.10 7.72 -24.40
CA ASP A 104 16.75 7.31 -24.04
C ASP A 104 16.71 6.42 -22.79
N SER A 105 15.51 6.11 -22.32
CA SER A 105 15.25 5.24 -21.18
C SER A 105 14.03 4.36 -21.39
N LEU A 106 14.04 3.19 -20.73
CA LEU A 106 12.88 2.32 -20.63
C LEU A 106 12.46 2.13 -19.17
N PHE A 107 11.23 1.67 -18.96
CA PHE A 107 10.71 1.25 -17.67
C PHE A 107 10.75 -0.27 -17.52
N VAL A 108 11.24 -0.72 -16.36
CA VAL A 108 11.00 -2.08 -15.87
C VAL A 108 10.14 -1.98 -14.63
N MET A 109 8.89 -2.41 -14.76
CA MET A 109 7.95 -2.57 -13.65
C MET A 109 8.20 -3.92 -12.99
N VAL A 110 8.18 -3.95 -11.66
CA VAL A 110 8.48 -5.12 -10.83
C VAL A 110 7.39 -5.26 -9.78
N GLU A 111 6.89 -6.48 -9.62
CA GLU A 111 6.02 -6.88 -8.52
C GLU A 111 6.54 -8.17 -7.90
N VAL A 112 6.28 -8.39 -6.63
CA VAL A 112 6.53 -9.65 -5.93
C VAL A 112 5.23 -10.24 -5.40
N THR A 113 5.12 -11.57 -5.42
CA THR A 113 4.08 -12.31 -4.71
C THR A 113 4.73 -13.40 -3.89
N VAL A 114 4.50 -13.36 -2.58
CA VAL A 114 5.11 -14.28 -1.64
C VAL A 114 4.14 -15.42 -1.35
N ASN A 115 4.63 -16.65 -1.48
CA ASN A 115 3.87 -17.82 -1.04
C ASN A 115 3.92 -17.93 0.50
N PRO A 116 2.80 -18.24 1.17
CA PRO A 116 2.79 -18.48 2.61
C PRO A 116 3.84 -19.50 3.01
N THR A 117 4.63 -19.16 4.03
CA THR A 117 5.48 -20.12 4.74
C THR A 117 4.75 -20.51 6.03
N LEU A 118 4.93 -21.74 6.51
CA LEU A 118 4.38 -22.16 7.82
C LEU A 118 5.15 -21.55 9.00
N SER A 119 5.68 -20.34 8.84
CA SER A 119 6.48 -19.62 9.81
C SER A 119 5.85 -18.26 10.06
N ASP A 120 5.72 -17.90 11.33
CA ASP A 120 5.19 -16.59 11.73
C ASP A 120 6.20 -15.45 11.53
N ALA A 121 7.49 -15.78 11.35
CA ALA A 121 8.56 -14.80 11.21
C ALA A 121 8.69 -14.27 9.76
N PRO A 122 9.04 -12.98 9.57
CA PRO A 122 9.30 -12.43 8.24
C PRO A 122 10.44 -13.17 7.52
N LEU A 123 10.31 -13.33 6.21
CA LEU A 123 11.28 -13.97 5.33
C LEU A 123 11.88 -12.97 4.33
N LEU A 124 13.22 -12.94 4.23
CA LEU A 124 13.90 -12.20 3.18
C LEU A 124 13.80 -12.94 1.83
N ILE A 125 13.29 -12.26 0.81
CA ILE A 125 13.14 -12.80 -0.54
C ILE A 125 14.00 -11.96 -1.47
N ALA A 126 15.06 -12.56 -2.00
CA ALA A 126 16.02 -11.89 -2.86
C ALA A 126 15.96 -12.47 -4.29
N ASP A 127 16.09 -11.60 -5.28
CA ASP A 127 16.34 -11.94 -6.68
C ASP A 127 17.10 -10.78 -7.35
N SER A 128 17.26 -10.82 -8.66
CA SER A 128 17.80 -9.70 -9.44
C SER A 128 17.21 -9.68 -10.85
N VAL A 129 17.12 -8.49 -11.44
CA VAL A 129 16.91 -8.33 -12.87
C VAL A 129 18.27 -8.22 -13.54
N VAL A 130 18.58 -9.17 -14.41
CA VAL A 130 19.86 -9.28 -15.14
C VAL A 130 19.69 -8.71 -16.55
N PHE A 131 20.58 -7.79 -16.90
CA PHE A 131 20.64 -7.10 -18.18
C PHE A 131 21.88 -7.57 -18.93
N VAL A 132 21.69 -8.04 -20.17
CA VAL A 132 22.79 -8.39 -21.07
C VAL A 132 22.77 -7.44 -22.25
N THR A 133 23.85 -6.68 -22.44
CA THR A 133 24.03 -5.78 -23.59
C THR A 133 25.43 -6.02 -24.18
N ASN A 134 25.50 -6.48 -25.42
CA ASN A 134 26.74 -6.98 -26.02
C ASN A 134 27.37 -8.07 -25.13
N THR A 135 28.58 -7.87 -24.61
CA THR A 135 29.23 -8.78 -23.65
C THR A 135 29.10 -8.33 -22.20
N ASN A 136 28.46 -7.19 -21.93
CA ASN A 136 28.28 -6.68 -20.57
C ASN A 136 27.06 -7.31 -19.92
N VAL A 137 27.28 -7.80 -18.70
CA VAL A 137 26.23 -8.27 -17.80
C VAL A 137 26.17 -7.29 -16.62
N GLN A 138 24.99 -6.77 -16.36
CA GLN A 138 24.70 -5.91 -15.22
C GLN A 138 23.44 -6.41 -14.54
N ASP A 139 23.28 -6.11 -13.26
CA ASP A 139 22.07 -6.50 -12.54
C ASP A 139 21.62 -5.42 -11.57
N VAL A 140 20.32 -5.44 -11.28
CA VAL A 140 19.68 -4.64 -10.23
C VAL A 140 19.07 -5.61 -9.23
N LYS A 141 19.38 -5.42 -7.94
CA LYS A 141 18.91 -6.31 -6.88
C LYS A 141 17.43 -6.10 -6.60
N LEU A 142 16.71 -7.18 -6.32
CA LEU A 142 15.33 -7.16 -5.85
C LEU A 142 15.30 -7.75 -4.44
N VAL A 143 14.72 -7.02 -3.49
CA VAL A 143 14.63 -7.47 -2.09
C VAL A 143 13.24 -7.16 -1.55
N ALA A 144 12.62 -8.16 -0.91
CA ALA A 144 11.32 -8.06 -0.27
C ALA A 144 11.32 -8.78 1.08
N TRP A 145 10.50 -8.29 2.01
CA TRP A 145 10.24 -8.96 3.28
C TRP A 145 8.86 -9.60 3.25
N GLY A 146 8.80 -10.93 3.11
CA GLY A 146 7.53 -11.67 3.14
C GLY A 146 7.04 -11.88 4.57
N GLN A 147 5.79 -11.56 4.86
CA GLN A 147 5.18 -11.78 6.18
C GLN A 147 3.90 -12.60 6.04
N ASP A 148 3.82 -13.72 6.77
CA ASP A 148 2.58 -14.49 6.83
C ASP A 148 1.54 -13.81 7.73
N VAL A 149 0.27 -14.01 7.43
CA VAL A 149 -0.84 -13.29 8.09
C VAL A 149 -2.02 -14.20 8.42
N TYR A 150 -2.82 -13.78 9.41
CA TYR A 150 -4.19 -14.24 9.55
C TYR A 150 -5.08 -13.47 8.57
N LEU A 151 -5.45 -14.09 7.45
CA LEU A 151 -6.32 -13.47 6.45
C LEU A 151 -7.79 -13.57 6.85
N HIS A 152 -8.48 -12.43 6.88
CA HIS A 152 -9.91 -12.30 7.11
C HIS A 152 -10.53 -11.61 5.89
N ASN A 153 -11.32 -12.33 5.10
CA ASN A 153 -11.98 -11.76 3.92
C ASN A 153 -13.50 -11.88 4.07
N ALA A 154 -14.18 -10.75 4.29
CA ALA A 154 -15.62 -10.70 4.52
C ALA A 154 -16.09 -11.66 5.64
N VAL A 155 -15.46 -11.57 6.81
CA VAL A 155 -15.67 -12.50 7.94
C VAL A 155 -16.61 -11.91 8.98
N THR A 156 -17.50 -12.75 9.51
CA THR A 156 -18.30 -12.44 10.70
C THR A 156 -17.85 -13.29 11.89
N VAL A 157 -17.45 -12.63 12.97
CA VAL A 157 -17.17 -13.22 14.28
C VAL A 157 -18.49 -13.47 15.00
N LEU A 158 -18.90 -14.74 15.05
CA LEU A 158 -20.19 -15.18 15.61
C LEU A 158 -20.14 -15.55 17.09
N ASN A 159 -18.94 -15.82 17.61
CA ASN A 159 -18.71 -16.21 18.99
C ASN A 159 -17.49 -15.45 19.52
N ASP A 160 -17.33 -15.42 20.84
CA ASP A 160 -16.16 -14.83 21.49
C ASP A 160 -14.87 -15.37 20.86
N THR A 161 -14.04 -14.45 20.38
CA THR A 161 -12.85 -14.75 19.58
C THR A 161 -11.70 -13.87 20.03
N VAL A 162 -10.50 -14.45 20.03
CA VAL A 162 -9.26 -13.76 20.37
C VAL A 162 -8.39 -13.63 19.11
N PHE A 163 -7.94 -12.41 18.82
CA PHE A 163 -6.93 -12.12 17.82
C PHE A 163 -5.57 -12.07 18.51
N LEU A 164 -4.70 -13.01 18.12
CA LEU A 164 -3.38 -13.21 18.71
C LEU A 164 -2.36 -12.23 18.13
N ALA A 165 -1.31 -11.94 18.89
CA ALA A 165 -0.19 -11.12 18.43
C ALA A 165 0.94 -11.90 17.75
N SER A 166 0.78 -13.20 17.48
CA SER A 166 1.82 -14.07 16.90
C SER A 166 2.21 -13.68 15.47
N LYS A 167 1.25 -13.21 14.67
CA LYS A 167 1.47 -12.63 13.34
C LYS A 167 0.35 -11.64 12.99
N PRO A 168 0.53 -10.76 12.00
CA PRO A 168 -0.46 -9.76 11.67
C PRO A 168 -1.78 -10.35 11.17
N HIS A 169 -2.85 -9.60 11.39
CA HIS A 169 -4.18 -9.84 10.85
C HIS A 169 -4.39 -8.95 9.62
N LEU A 170 -4.79 -9.52 8.50
CA LEU A 170 -5.06 -8.79 7.27
C LEU A 170 -6.54 -8.90 6.92
N ILE A 171 -7.24 -7.77 6.85
CA ILE A 171 -8.68 -7.67 6.67
C ILE A 171 -8.99 -7.15 5.27
N TYR A 172 -9.81 -7.91 4.54
CA TYR A 172 -10.40 -7.54 3.26
C TYR A 172 -11.91 -7.38 3.43
N ASP A 173 -12.45 -6.37 2.74
CA ASP A 173 -13.87 -6.02 2.73
C ASP A 173 -14.43 -5.68 4.13
N TYR A 174 -14.79 -6.66 4.94
CA TYR A 174 -15.21 -6.40 6.31
C TYR A 174 -14.79 -7.49 7.30
N LEU A 175 -14.62 -7.06 8.54
CA LEU A 175 -14.65 -7.90 9.73
C LEU A 175 -15.81 -7.42 10.59
N LEU A 176 -16.85 -8.25 10.73
CA LEU A 176 -18.04 -7.95 11.52
C LEU A 176 -18.02 -8.73 12.83
N VAL A 177 -18.12 -8.05 13.96
CA VAL A 177 -18.36 -8.68 15.27
C VAL A 177 -19.85 -8.68 15.54
N ASP A 178 -20.47 -9.88 15.55
CA ASP A 178 -21.91 -10.01 15.75
C ASP A 178 -22.37 -9.51 17.14
N LYS A 179 -23.64 -9.15 17.28
CA LYS A 179 -24.22 -8.51 18.48
C LYS A 179 -24.02 -9.28 19.79
N ASN A 180 -23.81 -10.59 19.71
CA ASN A 180 -23.63 -11.46 20.87
C ASN A 180 -22.19 -11.96 21.02
N ALA A 181 -21.26 -11.44 20.23
CA ALA A 181 -19.87 -11.86 20.22
C ALA A 181 -18.96 -10.77 20.78
N THR A 182 -17.88 -11.21 21.43
CA THR A 182 -16.76 -10.36 21.83
C THR A 182 -15.55 -10.65 20.97
N LEU A 183 -15.00 -9.62 20.32
CA LEU A 183 -13.67 -9.70 19.73
C LEU A 183 -12.65 -9.12 20.72
N THR A 184 -11.71 -9.94 21.16
CA THR A 184 -10.57 -9.52 22.00
C THR A 184 -9.31 -9.48 21.15
N ILE A 185 -8.57 -8.38 21.20
CA ILE A 185 -7.33 -8.17 20.46
C ILE A 185 -6.19 -8.05 21.47
N GLU A 186 -5.26 -9.00 21.44
CA GLU A 186 -4.17 -9.09 22.41
C GLU A 186 -3.12 -7.98 22.22
N ALA A 187 -2.39 -7.70 23.30
CA ALA A 187 -1.28 -6.74 23.30
C ALA A 187 -0.25 -7.05 22.19
N GLY A 188 0.08 -6.03 21.40
CA GLY A 188 1.05 -6.11 20.31
C GLY A 188 0.50 -6.66 18.99
N ALA A 189 -0.79 -7.01 18.92
CA ALA A 189 -1.41 -7.40 17.66
C ALA A 189 -1.39 -6.27 16.63
N GLN A 190 -1.20 -6.64 15.37
CA GLN A 190 -1.18 -5.72 14.23
C GLN A 190 -2.33 -6.08 13.28
N LEU A 191 -3.20 -5.13 13.01
CA LEU A 191 -4.32 -5.28 12.08
C LEU A 191 -4.08 -4.34 10.89
N TYR A 192 -4.06 -4.94 9.70
CA TYR A 192 -3.91 -4.27 8.43
C TYR A 192 -5.21 -4.39 7.64
N PHE A 193 -5.70 -3.27 7.14
CA PHE A 193 -6.96 -3.20 6.40
C PHE A 193 -6.66 -2.87 4.94
N HIS A 194 -7.18 -3.70 4.04
CA HIS A 194 -7.13 -3.39 2.62
C HIS A 194 -8.00 -2.18 2.28
N ASN A 195 -7.80 -1.62 1.09
CA ASN A 195 -8.58 -0.48 0.60
C ASN A 195 -10.09 -0.68 0.79
N ASN A 196 -10.73 0.30 1.43
CA ASN A 196 -12.15 0.30 1.84
C ASN A 196 -12.57 -0.76 2.86
N ALA A 197 -11.66 -1.57 3.40
CA ALA A 197 -12.02 -2.53 4.42
C ALA A 197 -12.40 -1.86 5.75
N GLN A 198 -13.27 -2.50 6.53
CA GLN A 198 -13.74 -1.97 7.82
C GLN A 198 -13.82 -3.04 8.92
N LEU A 199 -13.64 -2.59 10.17
CA LEU A 199 -14.04 -3.34 11.35
C LEU A 199 -15.38 -2.79 11.84
N VAL A 200 -16.44 -3.59 11.71
CA VAL A 200 -17.78 -3.26 12.22
C VAL A 200 -18.05 -4.08 13.47
N VAL A 201 -18.50 -3.43 14.53
CA VAL A 201 -18.76 -4.06 15.81
C VAL A 201 -20.22 -3.84 16.17
N ALA A 202 -21.02 -4.89 16.13
CA ALA A 202 -22.38 -4.90 16.67
C ALA A 202 -22.41 -5.42 18.11
N GLY A 203 -21.48 -6.31 18.47
CA GLY A 203 -21.30 -6.80 19.83
C GLY A 203 -20.32 -5.94 20.62
N THR A 204 -19.24 -6.57 21.11
CA THR A 204 -18.24 -5.92 21.96
C THR A 204 -16.83 -6.08 21.38
N LEU A 205 -16.06 -5.00 21.40
CA LEU A 205 -14.63 -4.97 21.09
C LEU A 205 -13.81 -4.71 22.35
N LYS A 206 -12.80 -5.55 22.58
CA LYS A 206 -11.79 -5.38 23.63
C LYS A 206 -10.40 -5.32 23.01
N VAL A 207 -9.73 -4.18 23.10
CA VAL A 207 -8.34 -4.02 22.66
C VAL A 207 -7.46 -3.88 23.89
N GLU A 208 -6.63 -4.88 24.12
CA GLU A 208 -5.87 -5.06 25.37
C GLU A 208 -4.39 -4.75 25.18
N GLY A 209 -4.08 -3.62 24.51
CA GLY A 209 -2.71 -3.16 24.35
C GLY A 209 -2.04 -2.80 25.67
N THR A 210 -0.70 -2.69 25.65
CA THR A 210 0.10 -2.13 26.76
C THR A 210 1.05 -1.05 26.25
N ALA A 211 1.71 -0.35 27.18
CA ALA A 211 2.72 0.66 26.85
C ALA A 211 3.87 0.09 26.01
N GLU A 212 4.29 -1.14 26.32
CA GLU A 212 5.38 -1.84 25.65
C GLU A 212 4.92 -2.51 24.35
N LYS A 213 3.64 -2.86 24.27
CA LYS A 213 3.05 -3.63 23.17
C LYS A 213 1.69 -3.03 22.77
N PRO A 214 1.68 -1.84 22.16
CA PRO A 214 0.44 -1.25 21.68
C PRO A 214 -0.14 -2.08 20.52
N VAL A 215 -1.46 -2.06 20.38
CA VAL A 215 -2.15 -2.64 19.22
C VAL A 215 -2.15 -1.62 18.09
N THR A 216 -1.85 -2.05 16.87
CA THR A 216 -1.86 -1.16 15.68
C THR A 216 -3.00 -1.53 14.74
N MET A 217 -3.75 -0.53 14.26
CA MET A 217 -4.78 -0.67 13.23
C MET A 217 -4.54 0.38 12.14
N GLN A 218 -4.18 -0.08 10.94
CA GLN A 218 -3.84 0.81 9.81
C GLN A 218 -4.10 0.16 8.45
N GLY A 219 -3.91 0.92 7.36
CA GLY A 219 -3.95 0.38 6.01
C GLY A 219 -2.81 -0.60 5.73
N ASP A 220 -2.99 -1.46 4.72
CA ASP A 220 -1.98 -2.44 4.28
C ASP A 220 -0.87 -1.87 3.35
N ARG A 221 -0.89 -0.55 3.10
CA ARG A 221 0.15 0.19 2.38
C ARG A 221 1.19 0.75 3.35
N LEU A 222 2.25 -0.02 3.59
CA LEU A 222 3.23 0.26 4.65
C LEU A 222 4.37 1.18 4.24
N GLU A 223 4.37 1.60 2.99
CA GLU A 223 5.52 2.29 2.42
C GLU A 223 5.55 3.74 2.91
N ASP A 224 6.75 4.32 3.09
CA ASP A 224 6.95 5.63 3.72
C ASP A 224 6.02 6.74 3.19
N PHE A 225 5.76 6.74 1.88
CA PHE A 225 4.85 7.71 1.25
C PHE A 225 3.43 7.67 1.82
N TYR A 226 2.97 6.51 2.26
CA TYR A 226 1.64 6.25 2.83
C TYR A 226 1.61 6.28 4.35
N ALA A 227 2.76 6.39 5.04
CA ALA A 227 2.84 6.28 6.50
C ALA A 227 1.87 7.21 7.26
N ASP A 228 1.61 8.40 6.73
CA ASP A 228 0.69 9.40 7.32
C ASP A 228 -0.48 9.79 6.40
N LYS A 229 -0.74 9.01 5.33
CA LYS A 229 -1.82 9.32 4.38
C LYS A 229 -3.15 8.74 4.86
N GLY A 230 -4.10 9.62 5.18
CA GLY A 230 -5.47 9.21 5.50
C GLY A 230 -6.25 8.64 4.31
N GLY A 231 -7.28 7.86 4.61
CA GLY A 231 -8.23 7.30 3.64
C GLY A 231 -7.82 5.96 3.03
N GLN A 232 -6.91 5.22 3.66
CA GLN A 232 -6.47 3.90 3.18
C GLN A 232 -7.48 2.79 3.47
N TRP A 233 -8.33 2.97 4.47
CA TRP A 233 -9.36 2.01 4.88
C TRP A 233 -10.52 2.76 5.54
N ALA A 234 -11.67 2.11 5.72
CA ALA A 234 -12.88 2.82 6.14
C ALA A 234 -12.84 3.25 7.61
N GLY A 235 -12.39 2.38 8.51
CA GLY A 235 -12.30 2.67 9.95
C GLY A 235 -12.79 1.56 10.87
N VAL A 236 -12.78 1.85 12.17
CA VAL A 236 -13.49 1.06 13.19
C VAL A 236 -14.86 1.70 13.43
N TRP A 237 -15.93 0.91 13.28
CA TRP A 237 -17.29 1.36 13.55
C TRP A 237 -17.95 0.51 14.63
N LEU A 238 -18.10 1.09 15.81
CA LEU A 238 -18.98 0.58 16.87
C LEU A 238 -20.41 0.96 16.49
N SER A 239 -21.12 0.02 15.89
CA SER A 239 -22.44 0.23 15.29
C SER A 239 -23.52 0.47 16.34
N ALA A 240 -24.69 0.94 15.91
CA ALA A 240 -25.79 1.24 16.81
C ALA A 240 -26.19 0.00 17.64
N GLY A 241 -26.25 0.17 18.96
CA GLY A 241 -26.51 -0.92 19.92
C GLY A 241 -25.27 -1.66 20.42
N SER A 242 -24.09 -1.47 19.82
CA SER A 242 -22.83 -2.00 20.36
C SER A 242 -22.52 -1.37 21.72
N ASN A 243 -22.07 -2.18 22.67
CA ASN A 243 -21.90 -1.76 24.07
C ASN A 243 -20.69 -2.43 24.73
N TYR A 244 -20.28 -1.86 25.86
CA TYR A 244 -19.18 -2.33 26.71
C TYR A 244 -17.83 -2.45 25.98
N ASN A 245 -17.60 -1.59 24.99
CA ASN A 245 -16.36 -1.58 24.23
C ASN A 245 -15.23 -0.96 25.06
N SER A 246 -14.04 -1.54 24.97
CA SER A 246 -12.85 -1.03 25.65
C SER A 246 -11.66 -1.07 24.70
N ILE A 247 -10.95 0.05 24.59
CA ILE A 247 -9.75 0.18 23.77
C ILE A 247 -8.65 0.81 24.62
N ALA A 248 -7.59 0.04 24.86
CA ALA A 248 -6.42 0.50 25.60
C ALA A 248 -5.16 0.35 24.73
N TRP A 249 -4.30 1.37 24.77
CA TRP A 249 -2.99 1.38 24.08
C TRP A 249 -3.07 0.96 22.61
N ALA A 250 -3.94 1.62 21.85
CA ALA A 250 -4.08 1.40 20.41
C ALA A 250 -3.53 2.59 19.60
N ASP A 251 -2.93 2.32 18.44
CA ASP A 251 -2.65 3.30 17.38
C ASP A 251 -3.57 2.99 16.19
N ILE A 252 -4.64 3.77 16.04
CA ILE A 252 -5.62 3.66 14.96
C ILE A 252 -5.38 4.81 13.97
N LYS A 253 -4.92 4.52 12.76
CA LYS A 253 -4.50 5.58 11.85
C LYS A 253 -4.79 5.31 10.37
N ASN A 254 -4.67 6.37 9.58
CA ASN A 254 -4.74 6.36 8.12
C ASN A 254 -6.11 5.92 7.56
N ALA A 255 -7.18 6.00 8.35
CA ALA A 255 -8.54 5.65 7.94
C ALA A 255 -9.27 6.81 7.24
N ILE A 256 -10.47 6.56 6.71
CA ILE A 256 -11.43 7.61 6.33
C ILE A 256 -12.02 8.21 7.60
N ILE A 257 -12.64 7.38 8.45
CA ILE A 257 -13.00 7.72 9.81
C ILE A 257 -12.20 6.82 10.73
N GLY A 258 -11.41 7.36 11.67
CA GLY A 258 -10.56 6.53 12.53
C GLY A 258 -11.37 5.57 13.40
N LEU A 259 -12.21 6.14 14.25
CA LEU A 259 -13.09 5.43 15.18
C LEU A 259 -14.45 6.12 15.24
N MET A 260 -15.49 5.39 14.87
CA MET A 260 -16.89 5.82 14.93
C MET A 260 -17.61 5.07 16.04
N VAL A 261 -18.29 5.81 16.92
CA VAL A 261 -19.19 5.29 17.96
C VAL A 261 -20.60 5.77 17.66
N ASP A 262 -21.48 4.86 17.27
CA ASP A 262 -22.86 5.19 16.92
C ASP A 262 -23.80 5.16 18.13
N THR A 263 -25.04 5.56 17.90
CA THR A 263 -26.05 5.73 18.96
C THR A 263 -26.28 4.44 19.73
N CYS A 264 -26.00 4.48 21.03
CA CYS A 264 -26.26 3.40 21.96
C CYS A 264 -26.65 3.98 23.32
N PHE A 265 -27.74 3.47 23.90
CA PHE A 265 -28.11 3.80 25.27
C PHE A 265 -27.58 2.73 26.22
N THR A 266 -26.74 3.16 27.15
CA THR A 266 -26.23 2.35 28.27
C THR A 266 -26.57 3.11 29.55
N SER A 267 -27.19 2.44 30.53
CA SER A 267 -27.78 3.13 31.69
C SER A 267 -26.73 3.69 32.65
N ASP A 268 -25.63 2.94 32.86
CA ASP A 268 -24.64 3.24 33.90
C ASP A 268 -23.17 3.11 33.43
N ASP A 269 -22.93 2.40 32.31
CA ASP A 269 -21.59 2.19 31.75
C ASP A 269 -21.40 2.98 30.44
N PRO A 270 -20.17 3.39 30.09
CA PRO A 270 -19.90 3.97 28.78
C PRO A 270 -20.07 2.92 27.66
N THR A 271 -20.58 3.37 26.51
CA THR A 271 -20.57 2.63 25.24
C THR A 271 -19.15 2.27 24.82
N LEU A 272 -18.21 3.20 25.04
CA LEU A 272 -16.79 3.04 24.79
C LEU A 272 -15.97 3.67 25.93
N THR A 273 -15.04 2.89 26.48
CA THR A 273 -13.91 3.39 27.25
C THR A 273 -12.65 3.35 26.38
N LEU A 274 -12.03 4.51 26.13
CA LEU A 274 -10.83 4.65 25.32
C LEU A 274 -9.69 5.21 26.19
N SER A 275 -8.56 4.51 26.28
CA SER A 275 -7.45 4.96 27.12
C SER A 275 -6.08 4.76 26.46
N HIS A 276 -5.15 5.68 26.75
CA HIS A 276 -3.73 5.56 26.33
C HIS A 276 -3.54 5.35 24.82
N SER A 277 -4.47 5.84 24.01
CA SER A 277 -4.58 5.50 22.59
C SER A 277 -4.42 6.72 21.70
N LYS A 278 -4.07 6.46 20.44
CA LYS A 278 -3.90 7.46 19.40
C LYS A 278 -4.88 7.15 18.28
N VAL A 279 -5.60 8.18 17.83
CA VAL A 279 -6.47 8.09 16.65
C VAL A 279 -6.20 9.28 15.74
N GLY A 280 -5.70 9.03 14.53
CA GLY A 280 -5.30 10.15 13.68
C GLY A 280 -4.96 9.83 12.24
N ASN A 281 -4.44 10.84 11.53
CA ASN A 281 -4.20 10.81 10.10
C ASN A 281 -5.45 10.37 9.30
N ALA A 282 -6.62 10.91 9.63
CA ALA A 282 -7.88 10.54 8.99
C ALA A 282 -8.22 11.44 7.80
N SER A 283 -8.71 10.87 6.67
CA SER A 283 -9.13 11.69 5.51
C SER A 283 -10.50 12.37 5.71
N TYR A 284 -11.20 12.08 6.81
CA TYR A 284 -12.39 12.81 7.23
C TYR A 284 -12.33 13.16 8.72
N VAL A 285 -12.67 12.23 9.62
CA VAL A 285 -12.74 12.48 11.07
C VAL A 285 -11.94 11.42 11.83
N ALA A 286 -11.04 11.81 12.75
CA ALA A 286 -10.34 10.83 13.58
C ALA A 286 -11.30 10.10 14.52
N PHE A 287 -12.06 10.85 15.32
CA PHE A 287 -13.02 10.29 16.28
C PHE A 287 -14.40 10.91 16.12
N LEU A 288 -15.37 10.08 15.76
CA LEU A 288 -16.77 10.48 15.57
C LEU A 288 -17.66 9.75 16.57
N ALA A 289 -18.28 10.47 17.50
CA ALA A 289 -19.27 9.92 18.40
C ALA A 289 -20.66 10.51 18.14
N ARG A 290 -21.70 9.68 18.17
CA ARG A 290 -23.07 10.04 17.83
C ARG A 290 -24.03 9.54 18.91
N GLY A 291 -24.57 10.44 19.73
CA GLY A 291 -25.59 10.10 20.73
C GLY A 291 -25.22 8.93 21.65
N ALA A 292 -23.95 8.81 22.02
CA ALA A 292 -23.41 7.71 22.83
C ALA A 292 -22.84 8.21 24.17
N THR A 293 -22.49 7.28 25.06
CA THR A 293 -21.73 7.58 26.28
C THR A 293 -20.27 7.15 26.08
N VAL A 294 -19.32 8.09 26.09
CA VAL A 294 -17.90 7.77 25.88
C VAL A 294 -17.05 8.34 27.00
N ASP A 295 -16.14 7.51 27.49
CA ASP A 295 -15.10 7.91 28.42
C ASP A 295 -13.71 7.80 27.80
N VAL A 296 -12.96 8.91 27.80
CA VAL A 296 -11.65 9.02 27.16
C VAL A 296 -10.59 9.52 28.15
N ASP A 297 -9.50 8.76 28.28
CA ASP A 297 -8.37 9.07 29.17
C ASP A 297 -7.02 9.00 28.44
N ASN A 298 -6.17 10.01 28.62
CA ASN A 298 -4.78 10.02 28.15
C ASN A 298 -4.62 9.65 26.66
N CYS A 299 -5.46 10.25 25.81
CA CYS A 299 -5.48 9.97 24.37
C CYS A 299 -4.94 11.12 23.52
N LEU A 300 -4.58 10.80 22.28
CA LEU A 300 -4.22 11.77 21.25
C LEU A 300 -5.14 11.62 20.03
N PHE A 301 -5.86 12.68 19.68
CA PHE A 301 -6.58 12.80 18.42
C PHE A 301 -5.87 13.80 17.52
N TYR A 302 -5.44 13.37 16.34
CA TYR A 302 -4.54 14.20 15.53
C TYR A 302 -4.80 14.13 14.03
N ASN A 303 -4.37 15.19 13.33
CA ASN A 303 -4.29 15.29 11.87
C ASN A 303 -5.49 14.67 11.14
N SER A 304 -6.57 15.42 11.01
CA SER A 304 -7.75 14.96 10.25
C SER A 304 -8.23 16.04 9.29
N ALA A 305 -8.57 15.64 8.07
CA ALA A 305 -8.91 16.57 7.00
C ALA A 305 -10.12 17.47 7.31
N TYR A 306 -11.13 16.92 8.01
CA TYR A 306 -12.32 17.66 8.41
C TYR A 306 -12.26 18.08 9.88
N SER A 307 -12.16 17.12 10.81
CA SER A 307 -12.04 17.41 12.25
C SER A 307 -11.42 16.25 13.01
N CYS A 308 -10.58 16.51 14.02
CA CYS A 308 -10.02 15.42 14.83
C CYS A 308 -11.06 14.74 15.73
N VAL A 309 -12.01 15.51 16.29
CA VAL A 309 -13.09 15.01 17.14
C VAL A 309 -14.41 15.65 16.72
N ALA A 310 -15.44 14.83 16.51
CA ALA A 310 -16.80 15.27 16.24
C ALA A 310 -17.78 14.55 17.17
N LEU A 311 -18.52 15.31 17.97
CA LEU A 311 -19.53 14.82 18.90
C LEU A 311 -20.89 15.32 18.44
N THR A 312 -21.78 14.42 18.04
CA THR A 312 -23.03 14.79 17.36
C THR A 312 -24.22 14.04 17.96
N MET A 313 -25.44 14.49 17.67
CA MET A 313 -26.69 13.83 18.10
C MET A 313 -26.88 13.69 19.63
N GLY A 314 -26.26 14.58 20.41
CA GLY A 314 -26.29 14.51 21.88
C GLY A 314 -25.32 13.45 22.43
N GLY A 315 -25.55 12.96 23.65
CA GLY A 315 -24.69 11.98 24.33
C GLY A 315 -23.98 12.54 25.56
N SER A 316 -23.15 11.71 26.19
CA SER A 316 -22.34 12.06 27.36
C SER A 316 -20.88 11.72 27.07
N TYR A 317 -20.01 12.72 27.08
CA TYR A 317 -18.62 12.57 26.64
C TYR A 317 -17.67 13.14 27.68
N ARG A 318 -16.76 12.32 28.20
CA ARG A 318 -15.69 12.74 29.09
C ARG A 318 -14.35 12.60 28.39
N PHE A 319 -13.55 13.66 28.41
CA PHE A 319 -12.16 13.65 27.94
C PHE A 319 -11.26 14.13 29.07
N TYR A 320 -10.34 13.28 29.52
CA TYR A 320 -9.37 13.58 30.58
C TYR A 320 -7.95 13.34 30.06
N HIS A 321 -7.01 14.23 30.43
CA HIS A 321 -5.61 14.19 29.98
C HIS A 321 -5.42 13.97 28.47
N THR A 322 -6.35 14.47 27.65
CA THR A 322 -6.39 14.19 26.21
C THR A 322 -5.90 15.39 25.41
N THR A 323 -5.11 15.13 24.37
CA THR A 323 -4.69 16.15 23.40
C THR A 323 -5.48 16.00 22.11
N ILE A 324 -5.99 17.12 21.59
CA ILE A 324 -6.62 17.21 20.26
C ILE A 324 -5.83 18.25 19.47
N ALA A 325 -5.12 17.82 18.43
CA ALA A 325 -4.22 18.68 17.68
C ALA A 325 -4.31 18.42 16.17
N ASN A 326 -4.69 19.44 15.40
CA ASN A 326 -4.85 19.30 13.96
C ASN A 326 -3.82 20.17 13.22
N TYR A 327 -2.85 19.53 12.58
CA TYR A 327 -1.87 20.17 11.69
C TYR A 327 -2.01 19.64 10.26
N TRP A 328 -3.24 19.23 9.90
CA TRP A 328 -3.52 18.71 8.57
C TRP A 328 -3.21 19.76 7.50
N GLY A 329 -2.34 19.40 6.55
CA GLY A 329 -1.91 20.29 5.47
C GLY A 329 -0.60 21.05 5.72
N ASP A 330 -0.11 21.13 6.97
CA ASP A 330 1.17 21.78 7.29
C ASP A 330 2.39 20.90 6.96
N TYR A 331 2.16 19.63 6.61
CA TYR A 331 3.18 18.61 6.26
C TYR A 331 3.00 18.02 4.85
N MET A 332 2.21 18.66 3.97
CA MET A 332 2.04 18.24 2.57
C MET A 332 3.06 18.89 1.63
#